data_AF-A0A349LVM9-F1
#
_entry.id   AF-A0A349LVM9-F1
#
_cell.length_a   1.000
_cell.length_b   1.000
_cell.length_c   1.000
_cell.angle_alpha   90.00
_cell.angle_beta   90.00
_cell.angle_gamma   90.00
#
_symmetry.space_group_name_H-M   'P 1'
#
loop_
_entity.id
_entity.type
_entity.pdbx_description
1 polymer ?
#
loop_
_entity_poly.entity_id
_entity_poly.type
_entity_poly.pdbx_seq_one_letter_code
_entity_poly.pdbx_strand_id
1 'polypeptide(L)'
;MTKNEYIASQIAAGKTHSQIIADQPMVDVIGSIRGDNLRNVVAILASGLQYRLDTSPDSPIRTALLTAFKYLSLPDYAINLSEPANAALLDAAVAEGLVTNQEKNLFVQLATYQKPLYDITKDDFLGTWFELGERPGNLLSFTLKTKAPEATYILIQSRDIFSDDSRGDWAHNTALHGVEAARVYRVHVRNESGRQELRWRCEYSLNVEVV
;
A
#
# COMPACT_ATOMS: atom_id res chain seq x y z
N MET A 1 13.66 1.21 -13.52
CA MET A 1 13.15 -0.11 -13.10
C MET A 1 11.71 0.07 -12.64
N THR A 2 10.77 -0.66 -13.25
CA THR A 2 9.34 -0.66 -12.92
C THR A 2 9.04 -1.48 -11.67
N LYS A 3 7.83 -1.34 -11.09
CA LYS A 3 7.34 -2.18 -9.98
C LYS A 3 7.47 -3.68 -10.28
N ASN A 4 7.04 -4.09 -11.47
CA ASN A 4 7.07 -5.50 -11.88
C ASN A 4 8.49 -6.01 -12.11
N GLU A 5 9.37 -5.19 -12.67
CA GLU A 5 10.80 -5.52 -12.82
C GLU A 5 11.48 -5.68 -11.46
N TYR A 6 11.16 -4.81 -10.50
CA TYR A 6 11.67 -4.92 -9.14
C TYR A 6 11.18 -6.22 -8.47
N ILE A 7 9.87 -6.49 -8.48
CA ILE A 7 9.30 -7.73 -7.90
C ILE A 7 9.96 -8.96 -8.53
N ALA A 8 10.04 -9.02 -9.86
CA ALA A 8 10.67 -10.13 -10.57
C ALA A 8 12.15 -10.30 -10.18
N SER A 9 12.89 -9.21 -10.03
CA SER A 9 14.30 -9.26 -9.60
C SER A 9 14.46 -9.81 -8.18
N GLN A 10 13.56 -9.43 -7.25
CA GLN A 10 13.63 -9.91 -5.87
C GLN A 10 13.22 -11.38 -5.75
N ILE A 11 12.23 -11.82 -6.53
CA ILE A 11 11.85 -13.23 -6.64
C ILE A 11 13.03 -14.05 -7.21
N ALA A 12 13.70 -13.55 -8.25
CA ALA A 12 14.89 -14.21 -8.81
C ALA A 12 16.05 -14.29 -7.80
N ALA A 13 16.13 -13.32 -6.88
CA ALA A 13 17.07 -13.33 -5.76
C ALA A 13 16.63 -14.24 -4.59
N GLY A 14 15.50 -14.94 -4.71
CA GLY A 14 15.01 -15.88 -3.71
C GLY A 14 14.29 -15.23 -2.52
N LYS A 15 13.91 -13.95 -2.61
CA LYS A 15 13.13 -13.30 -1.54
C LYS A 15 11.68 -13.76 -1.55
N THR A 16 11.13 -13.95 -0.36
CA THR A 16 9.69 -14.19 -0.15
C THR A 16 8.89 -12.91 -0.36
N HIS A 17 7.58 -13.01 -0.61
CA HIS A 17 6.73 -11.82 -0.77
C HIS A 17 6.70 -10.93 0.49
N SER A 18 6.76 -11.51 1.70
CA SER A 18 6.88 -10.74 2.95
C SER A 18 8.12 -9.86 2.94
N GLN A 19 9.25 -10.44 2.56
CA GLN A 19 10.52 -9.72 2.47
C GLN A 19 10.48 -8.66 1.36
N ILE A 20 9.84 -8.94 0.23
CA ILE A 20 9.70 -7.95 -0.85
C ILE A 20 8.88 -6.74 -0.40
N ILE A 21 7.78 -6.95 0.34
CA ILE A 21 6.96 -5.86 0.88
C ILE A 21 7.72 -5.10 1.97
N ALA A 22 8.41 -5.80 2.87
CA ALA A 22 9.15 -5.19 3.97
C ALA A 22 10.39 -4.41 3.49
N ASP A 23 11.10 -4.94 2.50
CA ASP A 23 12.39 -4.41 2.03
C ASP A 23 12.25 -3.51 0.78
N GLN A 24 11.02 -3.17 0.37
CA GLN A 24 10.86 -2.32 -0.80
C GLN A 24 11.55 -0.98 -0.59
N PRO A 25 12.24 -0.44 -1.62
CA PRO A 25 12.97 0.81 -1.48
C PRO A 25 12.03 1.93 -1.06
N MET A 26 12.50 2.73 -0.11
CA MET A 26 11.77 3.88 0.41
C MET A 26 12.29 5.15 -0.25
N VAL A 27 11.42 6.14 -0.40
CA VAL A 27 11.76 7.47 -0.91
C VAL A 27 11.22 8.55 -0.01
N ASP A 28 12.01 9.61 0.13
CA ASP A 28 11.57 10.84 0.78
C ASP A 28 10.49 11.52 -0.04
N VAL A 29 9.39 11.86 0.64
CA VAL A 29 8.30 12.65 0.07
C VAL A 29 7.88 13.74 1.05
N ILE A 30 7.54 14.89 0.50
CA ILE A 30 6.99 16.00 1.27
C ILE A 30 5.48 15.79 1.42
N GLY A 31 5.00 15.75 2.66
CA GLY A 31 3.61 15.60 3.03
C GLY A 31 3.14 16.73 3.95
N SER A 32 2.47 16.34 5.03
CA SER A 32 2.01 17.27 6.04
C SER A 32 2.77 17.12 7.35
N ILE A 33 3.00 18.23 8.05
CA ILE A 33 3.51 18.23 9.42
C ILE A 33 2.38 17.83 10.37
N ARG A 34 2.53 16.71 11.10
CA ARG A 34 1.49 16.12 11.96
C ARG A 34 2.07 15.55 13.26
N GLY A 35 1.19 15.32 14.24
CA GLY A 35 1.51 14.59 15.47
C GLY A 35 2.68 15.21 16.23
N ASP A 36 3.67 14.40 16.62
CA ASP A 36 4.83 14.84 17.39
C ASP A 36 5.66 15.91 16.68
N ASN A 37 5.63 15.96 15.34
CA ASN A 37 6.34 17.01 14.58
C ASN A 37 5.72 18.40 14.78
N LEU A 38 4.46 18.52 15.23
CA LEU A 38 3.87 19.81 15.58
C LEU A 38 4.56 20.46 16.77
N ARG A 39 5.09 19.67 17.72
CA ARG A 39 5.89 20.21 18.84
C ARG A 39 7.17 20.89 18.34
N ASN A 40 7.77 20.35 17.29
CA ASN A 40 8.95 20.95 16.67
C ASN A 40 8.61 22.25 15.94
N VAL A 41 7.40 22.39 15.40
CA VAL A 41 6.92 23.69 14.89
C VAL A 41 6.81 24.71 16.00
N VAL A 42 6.28 24.34 17.17
CA VAL A 42 6.24 25.23 18.35
C VAL A 42 7.66 25.65 18.77
N ALA A 43 8.63 24.74 18.71
CA ALA A 43 10.03 25.08 18.99
C ALA A 43 10.61 26.10 18.00
N ILE A 44 10.31 25.96 16.70
CA ILE A 44 10.70 26.95 15.66
C ILE A 44 10.05 28.32 15.93
N LEU A 45 8.77 28.33 16.31
CA LEU A 45 8.07 29.56 16.68
C LEU A 45 8.74 30.24 17.89
N ALA A 46 9.02 29.45 18.93
CA ALA A 46 9.66 29.93 20.15
C ALA A 46 11.12 30.40 19.95
N SER A 47 11.84 29.86 18.95
CA SER A 47 13.24 30.24 18.68
C SER A 47 13.41 31.61 18.01
N GLY A 48 12.32 32.33 17.75
CA GLY A 48 12.36 33.72 17.26
C GLY A 48 11.46 33.99 16.06
N LEU A 49 10.89 32.96 15.42
CA LEU A 49 9.96 33.16 14.31
C LEU A 49 8.70 33.90 14.76
N GLN A 50 8.14 33.57 15.93
CA GLN A 50 6.97 34.27 16.47
C GLN A 50 7.27 35.77 16.66
N TYR A 51 8.41 36.11 17.25
CA TYR A 51 8.82 37.50 17.45
C TYR A 51 8.98 38.26 16.12
N ARG A 52 9.58 37.65 15.09
CA ARG A 52 9.67 38.26 13.75
C ARG A 52 8.28 38.51 13.17
N LEU A 53 7.39 37.52 13.22
CA LEU A 53 6.02 37.69 12.74
C LEU A 53 5.29 38.80 13.51
N ASP A 54 5.47 38.91 14.83
CA ASP A 54 4.80 39.93 15.63
C ASP A 54 5.33 41.35 15.38
N THR A 55 6.59 41.50 14.97
CA THR A 55 7.25 42.79 14.75
C THR A 55 7.34 43.23 13.28
N SER A 56 7.09 42.32 12.34
CA SER A 56 7.03 42.64 10.91
C SER A 56 5.79 43.46 10.53
N PRO A 57 5.89 44.32 9.49
CA PRO A 57 4.73 45.03 8.94
C PRO A 57 3.62 44.07 8.50
N ASP A 58 2.37 44.55 8.54
CA ASP A 58 1.24 43.77 8.05
C ASP A 58 1.39 43.44 6.57
N SER A 59 1.35 42.15 6.26
CA SER A 59 1.29 41.61 4.90
C SER A 59 0.29 40.45 4.82
N PRO A 60 -0.26 40.15 3.62
CA PRO A 60 -1.09 38.97 3.42
C PRO A 60 -0.37 37.68 3.81
N ILE A 61 0.95 37.60 3.58
CA ILE A 61 1.77 36.41 3.87
C ILE A 61 1.97 36.26 5.38
N ARG A 62 2.28 37.34 6.09
CA ARG A 62 2.31 37.36 7.57
C ARG A 62 0.99 36.87 8.16
N THR A 63 -0.13 37.40 7.66
CA THR A 63 -1.48 37.04 8.14
C THR A 63 -1.78 35.56 7.90
N ALA A 64 -1.43 35.05 6.72
CA ALA A 64 -1.61 33.64 6.38
C ALA A 64 -0.76 32.71 7.27
N LEU A 65 0.50 33.07 7.54
CA LEU A 65 1.38 32.30 8.44
C LEU A 65 0.84 32.27 9.88
N LEU A 66 0.48 33.43 10.44
CA LEU A 66 -0.10 33.49 11.79
C LEU A 66 -1.40 32.68 11.87
N THR A 67 -2.23 32.74 10.84
CA THR A 67 -3.46 31.94 10.75
C THR A 67 -3.15 30.44 10.72
N ALA A 68 -2.19 30.01 9.89
CA ALA A 68 -1.77 28.62 9.81
C ALA A 68 -1.25 28.11 11.16
N PHE A 69 -0.39 28.88 11.84
CA PHE A 69 0.14 28.50 13.15
C PHE A 69 -0.91 28.50 14.27
N LYS A 70 -1.90 29.42 14.22
CA LYS A 70 -3.02 29.40 15.17
C LYS A 70 -3.82 28.10 15.05
N TYR A 71 -4.08 27.64 13.83
CA TYR A 71 -4.83 26.41 13.62
C TYR A 71 -4.06 25.14 14.00
N LEU A 72 -2.72 25.17 14.06
CA LEU A 72 -1.93 24.04 14.57
C LEU A 72 -2.23 23.66 16.03
N SER A 73 -2.84 24.56 16.80
CA SER A 73 -3.29 24.26 18.17
C SER A 73 -4.52 23.34 18.23
N LEU A 74 -5.17 23.08 17.08
CA LEU A 74 -6.33 22.20 16.98
C LEU A 74 -5.88 20.76 16.70
N PRO A 75 -6.50 19.74 17.36
CA PRO A 75 -6.03 18.35 17.31
C PRO A 75 -5.98 17.67 15.93
N ASP A 76 -6.56 18.27 14.88
CA ASP A 76 -6.66 17.67 13.55
C ASP A 76 -6.05 18.51 12.43
N TYR A 77 -5.42 19.65 12.77
CA TYR A 77 -4.86 20.55 11.77
C TYR A 77 -3.41 20.20 11.45
N ALA A 78 -3.08 20.20 10.16
CA ALA A 78 -1.75 19.89 9.65
C ALA A 78 -1.33 20.93 8.62
N ILE A 79 -0.06 21.33 8.61
CA ILE A 79 0.50 22.13 7.51
C ILE A 79 0.86 21.16 6.39
N ASN A 80 0.10 21.16 5.30
CA ASN A 80 0.35 20.29 4.16
C ASN A 80 1.31 20.94 3.16
N LEU A 81 2.61 20.65 3.26
CA LEU A 81 3.62 21.19 2.34
C LEU A 81 3.65 20.46 0.99
N SER A 82 2.90 19.36 0.83
CA SER A 82 2.68 18.77 -0.49
C SER A 82 1.78 19.63 -1.38
N GLU A 83 1.01 20.56 -0.80
CA GLU A 83 0.20 21.50 -1.55
C GLU A 83 1.05 22.65 -2.08
N PRO A 84 1.05 22.91 -3.40
CA PRO A 84 1.89 23.95 -4.00
C PRO A 84 1.65 25.34 -3.39
N ALA A 85 0.42 25.66 -3.00
CA ALA A 85 0.09 26.94 -2.38
C ALA A 85 0.78 27.14 -1.02
N ASN A 86 0.83 26.09 -0.19
CA ASN A 86 1.49 26.15 1.12
C ASN A 86 3.02 26.18 0.98
N ALA A 87 3.57 25.43 0.03
CA ALA A 87 4.99 25.50 -0.31
C ALA A 87 5.39 26.90 -0.81
N ALA A 88 4.60 27.48 -1.73
CA ALA A 88 4.82 28.82 -2.25
C ALA A 88 4.67 29.90 -1.17
N LEU A 89 3.76 29.72 -0.21
CA LEU A 89 3.63 30.64 0.94
C LEU A 89 4.93 30.67 1.77
N LEU A 90 5.54 29.51 2.00
CA LEU A 90 6.79 29.41 2.76
C LEU A 90 7.96 30.06 2.00
N ASP A 91 8.01 29.90 0.68
CA ASP A 91 8.99 30.57 -0.19
C ASP A 91 8.82 32.09 -0.17
N ALA A 92 7.58 32.57 -0.28
CA ALA A 92 7.27 33.99 -0.24
C ALA A 92 7.58 34.59 1.15
N ALA A 93 7.34 33.84 2.23
CA ALA A 93 7.71 34.25 3.58
C ALA A 93 9.23 34.41 3.76
N VAL A 94 10.04 33.59 3.07
CA VAL A 94 11.50 33.76 3.03
C VAL A 94 11.89 35.00 2.26
N ALA A 95 11.25 35.25 1.11
CA ALA A 95 11.52 36.43 0.30
C ALA A 95 11.17 37.75 1.03
N GLU A 96 10.10 37.74 1.85
CA GLU A 96 9.72 38.87 2.72
C GLU A 96 10.58 38.98 4.00
N GLY A 97 11.48 38.04 4.26
CA GLY A 97 12.31 38.01 5.47
C GLY A 97 11.56 37.63 6.76
N LEU A 98 10.34 37.10 6.64
CA LEU A 98 9.53 36.64 7.78
C LEU A 98 10.07 35.32 8.34
N VAL A 99 10.46 34.42 7.43
CA VAL A 99 11.02 33.09 7.73
C VAL A 99 12.45 33.04 7.20
N THR A 100 13.38 32.45 7.95
CA THR A 100 14.74 32.24 7.45
C THR A 100 14.81 30.99 6.56
N ASN A 101 15.83 30.93 5.69
CA ASN A 101 16.10 29.70 4.91
C ASN A 101 16.28 28.46 5.81
N GLN A 102 16.88 28.63 6.98
CA GLN A 102 17.07 27.52 7.92
C GLN A 102 15.74 27.00 8.47
N GLU A 103 14.83 27.89 8.87
CA GLU A 103 13.52 27.49 9.39
C GLU A 103 12.64 26.89 8.30
N LYS A 104 12.67 27.45 7.08
CA LYS A 104 12.03 26.82 5.92
C LYS A 104 12.52 25.38 5.75
N ASN A 105 13.83 25.16 5.80
CA ASN A 105 14.40 23.82 5.66
C ASN A 105 13.94 22.89 6.79
N LEU A 106 13.82 23.39 8.03
CA LEU A 106 13.26 22.63 9.14
C LEU A 106 11.78 22.27 8.90
N PHE A 107 10.95 23.20 8.41
CA PHE A 107 9.56 22.90 8.05
C PHE A 107 9.46 21.83 6.98
N VAL A 108 10.30 21.90 5.95
CA VAL A 108 10.38 20.88 4.90
C VAL A 108 10.80 19.53 5.51
N GLN A 109 11.85 19.49 6.33
CA GLN A 109 12.28 18.26 7.01
C GLN A 109 11.19 17.65 7.88
N LEU A 110 10.43 18.48 8.62
CA LEU A 110 9.31 18.02 9.46
C LEU A 110 8.12 17.49 8.65
N ALA A 111 7.97 17.94 7.41
CA ALA A 111 6.95 17.45 6.48
C ALA A 111 7.43 16.27 5.64
N THR A 112 8.73 16.01 5.59
CA THR A 112 9.31 14.89 4.86
C THR A 112 9.11 13.59 5.62
N TYR A 113 8.59 12.58 4.93
CA TYR A 113 8.47 11.22 5.44
C TYR A 113 8.91 10.22 4.38
N GLN A 114 9.29 9.03 4.84
CA GLN A 114 9.67 7.93 3.96
C GLN A 114 8.40 7.17 3.55
N LYS A 115 8.19 7.02 2.25
CA LYS A 115 7.14 6.15 1.70
C LYS A 115 7.72 5.07 0.81
N PRO A 116 7.05 3.92 0.65
CA PRO A 116 7.44 2.92 -0.33
C PRO A 116 7.46 3.49 -1.75
N LEU A 117 8.52 3.20 -2.51
CA LEU A 117 8.67 3.63 -3.90
C LEU A 117 7.64 2.95 -4.81
N TYR A 118 7.40 1.66 -4.60
CA TYR A 118 6.61 0.82 -5.49
C TYR A 118 5.20 0.51 -4.97
N ASP A 119 4.90 0.84 -3.71
CA ASP A 119 3.64 0.54 -3.03
C ASP A 119 3.22 -0.92 -3.24
N ILE A 120 4.14 -1.85 -2.94
CA ILE A 120 3.90 -3.28 -3.08
C ILE A 120 3.10 -3.75 -1.88
N THR A 121 1.95 -4.34 -2.17
CA THR A 121 0.95 -4.82 -1.23
C THR A 121 0.72 -6.33 -1.40
N LYS A 122 -0.12 -6.91 -0.54
CA LYS A 122 -0.54 -8.32 -0.67
C LYS A 122 -1.26 -8.59 -1.99
N ASP A 123 -2.03 -7.62 -2.47
CA ASP A 123 -2.86 -7.76 -3.66
C ASP A 123 -2.03 -7.90 -4.93
N ASP A 124 -0.82 -7.33 -4.93
CA ASP A 124 0.15 -7.47 -6.03
C ASP A 124 0.66 -8.90 -6.22
N PHE A 125 0.44 -9.76 -5.23
CA PHE A 125 0.81 -11.17 -5.31
C PHE A 125 -0.38 -12.07 -5.54
N LEU A 126 -1.64 -11.61 -5.41
CA LEU A 126 -2.81 -12.49 -5.54
C LEU A 126 -2.89 -13.12 -6.93
N GLY A 127 -3.23 -14.41 -6.96
CA GLY A 127 -3.34 -15.16 -8.20
C GLY A 127 -4.63 -14.85 -8.95
N THR A 128 -4.57 -14.87 -10.28
CA THR A 128 -5.76 -14.86 -11.14
C THR A 128 -6.54 -16.15 -10.98
N TRP A 129 -7.88 -16.06 -11.02
CA TRP A 129 -8.72 -17.23 -11.15
C TRP A 129 -8.53 -17.88 -12.52
N PHE A 130 -8.10 -19.14 -12.52
CA PHE A 130 -8.08 -20.00 -13.68
C PHE A 130 -9.40 -20.75 -13.75
N GLU A 131 -10.23 -20.37 -14.69
CA GLU A 131 -11.50 -21.03 -14.95
C GLU A 131 -11.27 -22.27 -15.80
N LEU A 132 -11.83 -23.37 -15.34
CA LEU A 132 -11.95 -24.61 -16.08
C LEU A 132 -13.38 -24.65 -16.60
N GLY A 133 -13.54 -24.87 -17.90
CA GLY A 133 -14.85 -25.01 -18.53
C GLY A 133 -15.68 -26.13 -17.92
N GLU A 134 -16.91 -26.29 -18.43
CA GLU A 134 -17.83 -27.33 -17.98
C GLU A 134 -17.17 -28.71 -18.00
N ARG A 135 -17.37 -29.47 -16.92
CA ARG A 135 -16.76 -30.80 -16.80
C ARG A 135 -17.64 -31.80 -16.05
N PRO A 136 -17.65 -33.07 -16.51
CA PRO A 136 -18.28 -34.14 -15.76
C PRO A 136 -17.40 -34.62 -14.59
N GLY A 137 -18.02 -35.22 -13.58
CA GLY A 137 -17.34 -35.90 -12.47
C GLY A 137 -16.96 -34.99 -11.30
N ASN A 138 -16.35 -35.58 -10.27
CA ASN A 138 -16.09 -34.97 -8.96
C ASN A 138 -14.61 -34.92 -8.56
N LEU A 139 -13.67 -35.16 -9.49
CA LEU A 139 -12.22 -35.22 -9.19
C LEU A 139 -11.43 -34.26 -10.07
N LEU A 140 -10.90 -33.19 -9.50
CA LEU A 140 -9.94 -32.28 -10.14
C LEU A 140 -8.52 -32.78 -9.89
N SER A 141 -7.72 -32.91 -10.95
CA SER A 141 -6.28 -33.18 -10.86
C SER A 141 -5.50 -32.15 -11.64
N PHE A 142 -4.46 -31.57 -11.05
CA PHE A 142 -3.59 -30.60 -11.71
C PHE A 142 -2.18 -30.63 -11.10
N THR A 143 -1.22 -30.10 -11.85
CA THR A 143 0.17 -29.97 -11.43
C THR A 143 0.59 -28.52 -11.61
N LEU A 144 1.16 -27.93 -10.56
CA LEU A 144 1.79 -26.62 -10.68
C LEU A 144 3.11 -26.76 -11.45
N LYS A 145 3.21 -26.07 -12.57
CA LYS A 145 4.42 -26.07 -13.41
C LYS A 145 5.57 -25.28 -12.78
N THR A 146 5.27 -24.28 -11.96
CA THR A 146 6.27 -23.42 -11.29
C THR A 146 5.96 -23.36 -9.79
N LYS A 147 7.02 -23.31 -8.96
CA LYS A 147 6.87 -23.02 -7.51
C LYS A 147 6.98 -21.54 -7.24
N ALA A 148 7.55 -20.78 -8.18
CA ALA A 148 7.66 -19.34 -8.08
C ALA A 148 6.51 -18.71 -8.90
N PRO A 149 5.68 -17.84 -8.31
CA PRO A 149 5.71 -17.42 -6.91
C PRO A 149 5.26 -18.52 -5.92
N GLU A 150 5.80 -18.52 -4.70
CA GLU A 150 5.55 -19.57 -3.68
C GLU A 150 4.12 -19.50 -3.14
N ALA A 151 3.21 -20.21 -3.79
CA ALA A 151 1.84 -20.34 -3.32
C ALA A 151 1.82 -20.97 -1.92
N THR A 152 1.07 -20.37 -1.00
CA THR A 152 0.87 -20.92 0.35
C THR A 152 -0.29 -21.89 0.34
N TYR A 153 -1.33 -21.55 -0.42
CA TYR A 153 -2.44 -22.44 -0.65
C TYR A 153 -3.03 -22.28 -2.05
N ILE A 154 -3.67 -23.33 -2.53
CA ILE A 154 -4.47 -23.29 -3.76
C ILE A 154 -5.93 -23.30 -3.34
N LEU A 155 -6.68 -22.27 -3.73
CA LEU A 155 -8.12 -22.21 -3.54
C LEU A 155 -8.84 -22.83 -4.74
N ILE A 156 -9.84 -23.66 -4.45
CA ILE A 156 -10.68 -24.29 -5.47
C ILE A 156 -12.14 -24.00 -5.17
N GLN A 157 -12.85 -23.55 -6.20
CA GLN A 157 -14.29 -23.29 -6.15
C GLN A 157 -15.00 -24.00 -7.30
N SER A 158 -16.27 -24.31 -7.08
CA SER A 158 -17.16 -24.91 -8.06
C SER A 158 -18.51 -24.22 -8.02
N ARG A 159 -19.26 -24.31 -9.12
CA ARG A 159 -20.68 -24.02 -9.16
C ARG A 159 -21.40 -25.06 -10.01
N ASP A 160 -22.54 -25.52 -9.55
CA ASP A 160 -23.39 -26.45 -10.29
C ASP A 160 -24.04 -25.73 -11.48
N ILE A 161 -24.16 -26.45 -12.60
CA ILE A 161 -24.99 -26.09 -13.76
C ILE A 161 -26.21 -27.00 -13.72
N PHE A 162 -27.41 -26.42 -13.69
CA PHE A 162 -28.65 -27.17 -13.62
C PHE A 162 -29.18 -27.55 -15.01
N SER A 163 -30.24 -28.36 -15.06
CA SER A 163 -30.81 -28.87 -16.32
C SER A 163 -31.39 -27.77 -17.23
N ASP A 164 -31.70 -26.61 -16.68
CA ASP A 164 -32.17 -25.41 -17.38
C ASP A 164 -31.03 -24.45 -17.76
N ASP A 165 -29.77 -24.90 -17.67
CA ASP A 165 -28.54 -24.11 -17.86
C ASP A 165 -28.39 -22.93 -16.89
N SER A 166 -29.20 -22.85 -15.84
CA SER A 166 -28.95 -21.92 -14.75
C SER A 166 -27.70 -22.34 -13.98
N ARG A 167 -26.97 -21.34 -13.47
CA ARG A 167 -25.72 -21.52 -12.73
C ARG A 167 -25.93 -21.13 -11.28
N GLY A 168 -25.52 -22.00 -10.37
CA GLY A 168 -25.46 -21.68 -8.94
C GLY A 168 -24.36 -20.67 -8.62
N ASP A 169 -24.30 -20.27 -7.35
CA ASP A 169 -23.20 -19.46 -6.83
C ASP A 169 -21.89 -20.24 -6.72
N TRP A 170 -20.78 -19.53 -6.79
CA TRP A 170 -19.46 -20.11 -6.54
C TRP A 170 -19.33 -20.55 -5.09
N ALA A 171 -19.22 -21.86 -4.87
CA ALA A 171 -19.00 -22.47 -3.57
C ALA A 171 -17.53 -22.82 -3.36
N HIS A 172 -17.01 -22.54 -2.16
CA HIS A 172 -15.70 -23.02 -1.74
C HIS A 172 -15.71 -24.54 -1.61
N ASN A 173 -14.77 -25.20 -2.29
CA ASN A 173 -14.60 -26.66 -2.16
C ASN A 173 -13.51 -26.97 -1.15
N THR A 174 -12.30 -26.48 -1.39
CA THR A 174 -11.16 -26.73 -0.51
C THR A 174 -10.07 -25.67 -0.70
N ALA A 175 -9.21 -25.58 0.31
CA ALA A 175 -7.88 -25.00 0.22
C ALA A 175 -6.84 -26.12 0.32
N LEU A 176 -5.85 -26.15 -0.57
CA LEU A 176 -4.73 -27.09 -0.50
C LEU A 176 -3.52 -26.40 0.10
N HIS A 177 -2.95 -26.95 1.17
CA HIS A 177 -1.78 -26.41 1.86
C HIS A 177 -0.51 -27.20 1.52
N GLY A 178 0.67 -26.65 1.85
CA GLY A 178 1.95 -27.32 1.60
C GLY A 178 2.24 -27.44 0.12
N VAL A 179 2.09 -26.33 -0.61
CA VAL A 179 2.12 -26.31 -2.06
C VAL A 179 3.56 -26.37 -2.59
N GLU A 180 3.85 -27.46 -3.30
CA GLU A 180 5.09 -27.76 -4.01
C GLU A 180 4.87 -27.77 -5.54
N ALA A 181 5.88 -27.35 -6.30
CA ALA A 181 5.86 -27.51 -7.76
C ALA A 181 6.08 -28.96 -8.17
N ALA A 182 5.63 -29.27 -9.39
CA ALA A 182 5.71 -30.61 -10.00
C ALA A 182 4.99 -31.72 -9.21
N ARG A 183 4.29 -31.39 -8.11
CA ARG A 183 3.41 -32.29 -7.38
C ARG A 183 2.02 -32.32 -8.04
N VAL A 184 1.45 -33.52 -8.13
CA VAL A 184 0.06 -33.71 -8.56
C VAL A 184 -0.87 -33.44 -7.37
N TYR A 185 -1.73 -32.46 -7.52
CA TYR A 185 -2.83 -32.17 -6.60
C TYR A 185 -4.08 -32.87 -7.08
N ARG A 186 -4.78 -33.55 -6.15
CA ARG A 186 -6.04 -34.24 -6.42
C ARG A 186 -7.07 -33.77 -5.41
N VAL A 187 -8.22 -33.33 -5.91
CA VAL A 187 -9.26 -32.71 -5.10
C VAL A 187 -10.62 -33.26 -5.49
N HIS A 188 -11.34 -33.74 -4.48
CA HIS A 188 -12.75 -34.02 -4.63
C HIS A 188 -13.53 -32.70 -4.62
N VAL A 189 -14.30 -32.49 -5.68
CA VAL A 189 -15.14 -31.31 -5.86
C VAL A 189 -16.61 -31.71 -5.84
N ARG A 190 -17.44 -30.87 -5.22
CA ARG A 190 -18.89 -31.06 -5.17
C ARG A 190 -19.45 -31.05 -6.59
N ASN A 191 -20.30 -32.03 -6.91
CA ASN A 191 -21.02 -32.10 -8.19
C ASN A 191 -22.38 -32.76 -7.93
N GLU A 192 -23.38 -31.95 -7.62
CA GLU A 192 -24.72 -32.44 -7.26
C GLU A 192 -25.65 -32.52 -8.46
N SER A 193 -25.46 -31.66 -9.46
CA SER A 193 -26.30 -31.62 -10.67
C SER A 193 -25.80 -32.51 -11.81
N GLY A 194 -24.61 -33.10 -11.69
CA GLY A 194 -23.93 -33.85 -12.75
C GLY A 194 -23.10 -32.98 -13.71
N ARG A 195 -23.31 -31.65 -13.72
CA ARG A 195 -22.59 -30.67 -14.55
C ARG A 195 -22.09 -29.51 -13.68
N GLN A 196 -20.83 -29.13 -13.81
CA GLN A 196 -20.26 -28.03 -13.01
C GLN A 196 -19.21 -27.24 -13.77
N GLU A 197 -19.01 -26.00 -13.34
CA GLU A 197 -17.83 -25.20 -13.66
C GLU A 197 -16.88 -25.15 -12.47
N LEU A 198 -15.57 -25.16 -12.73
CA LEU A 198 -14.55 -25.08 -11.69
C LEU A 198 -13.68 -23.86 -11.92
N ARG A 199 -13.18 -23.29 -10.83
CA ARG A 199 -12.07 -22.34 -10.90
C ARG A 199 -11.10 -22.58 -9.76
N TRP A 200 -9.84 -22.26 -10.01
CA TRP A 200 -8.82 -22.32 -8.98
C TRP A 200 -7.91 -21.10 -9.06
N ARG A 201 -7.31 -20.73 -7.94
CA ARG A 201 -6.24 -19.72 -7.90
C ARG A 201 -5.21 -20.08 -6.86
N CYS A 202 -3.98 -19.64 -7.08
CA CYS A 202 -2.97 -19.64 -6.04
C CYS A 202 -3.15 -18.42 -5.15
N GLU A 203 -3.00 -18.65 -3.86
CA GLU A 203 -2.95 -17.63 -2.84
C GLU A 203 -1.59 -17.66 -2.18
N TYR A 204 -1.13 -16.47 -1.80
CA TYR A 204 0.22 -16.26 -1.32
C TYR A 204 0.10 -15.62 0.05
N SER A 205 0.50 -16.34 1.08
CA SER A 205 0.70 -15.72 2.37
C SER A 205 2.00 -14.94 2.33
N LEU A 206 1.96 -13.72 2.84
CA LEU A 206 3.13 -13.21 3.53
C LEU A 206 3.32 -14.17 4.70
N ASN A 207 4.42 -14.92 4.76
CA ASN A 207 4.84 -15.53 6.02
C ASN A 207 4.92 -14.38 7.03
N VAL A 208 3.89 -14.24 7.85
CA VAL A 208 3.94 -13.44 9.06
C VAL A 208 4.55 -14.41 10.05
N GLU A 209 5.84 -14.26 10.32
CA GLU A 209 6.36 -14.75 11.59
C GLU A 209 5.53 -14.04 12.67
N VAL A 210 4.63 -14.78 13.29
CA VAL A 210 4.03 -14.38 14.56
C VAL A 210 5.16 -14.48 15.57
N VAL A 211 5.59 -13.32 16.08
CA VAL A 211 6.58 -13.15 17.14
C VAL A 211 6.19 -13.99 18.36
#